data_AF-R7FKA7-F1
#
_entry.id   AF-R7FKA7-F1
#
_cell.length_a   1.000
_cell.length_b   1.000
_cell.length_c   1.000
_cell.angle_alpha   90.00
_cell.angle_beta   90.00
_cell.angle_gamma   90.00
#
_symmetry.space_group_name_H-M   'P 1'
#
loop_
_entity.id
_entity.type
_entity.pdbx_description
1 polymer ?
#
loop_
_entity_poly.entity_id
_entity_poly.type
_entity_poly.pdbx_seq_one_letter_code
_entity_poly.pdbx_strand_id
1 'polypeptide(L)' 'MKASFIKYEKDYQLPKLLGMNIEEIKEPEEIDNKIEELKKQKYTTIVIPNELASFSQDIISKYKYDPTLNIVIVPSKNN' A
#
# COMPACT_ATOMS: atom_id res chain seq x y z
N MET A 1 -3.78 8.35 -13.67
CA MET A 1 -2.98 7.87 -12.52
C MET A 1 -3.90 7.05 -11.63
N LYS A 2 -3.56 5.79 -11.34
CA LYS A 2 -4.40 4.90 -10.53
C LYS A 2 -3.68 4.66 -9.19
N ALA A 3 -4.30 5.08 -8.10
CA ALA A 3 -3.71 5.05 -6.76
C ALA A 3 -4.57 4.22 -5.80
N SER A 4 -3.93 3.43 -4.96
CA SER A 4 -4.59 2.64 -3.92
C SER A 4 -3.97 2.90 -2.55
N PHE A 5 -4.78 2.65 -1.53
CA PHE A 5 -4.38 2.63 -0.14
C PHE A 5 -4.66 1.23 0.42
N ILE A 6 -3.63 0.58 0.95
CA ILE A 6 -3.76 -0.73 1.58
C ILE A 6 -4.07 -0.53 3.06
N LYS A 7 -5.15 -1.14 3.55
CA LYS A 7 -5.55 -1.09 4.96
C LYS A 7 -5.57 -2.49 5.58
N TYR A 8 -5.37 -2.51 6.88
CA TYR A 8 -5.55 -3.68 7.75
C TYR A 8 -6.35 -3.24 8.98
N GLU A 9 -7.54 -3.84 9.16
CA GLU A 9 -8.52 -3.70 10.26
C GLU A 9 -9.06 -2.29 10.59
N LYS A 10 -8.27 -1.24 10.35
CA LYS A 10 -8.61 0.15 10.62
C LYS A 10 -9.31 0.78 9.44
N ASP A 11 -10.29 1.62 9.73
CA ASP A 11 -11.00 2.36 8.71
C ASP A 11 -10.32 3.71 8.45
N TYR A 12 -9.98 3.96 7.18
CA TYR A 12 -9.27 5.16 6.75
C TYR A 12 -10.21 6.04 5.92
N GLN A 13 -10.55 7.22 6.43
CA GLN A 13 -11.42 8.18 5.73
C GLN A 13 -10.65 9.03 4.70
N LEU A 14 -9.39 9.34 4.99
CA LEU A 14 -8.56 10.20 4.12
C LEU A 14 -8.39 9.66 2.69
N PRO A 15 -8.11 8.35 2.50
CA PRO A 15 -7.99 7.79 1.16
C PRO A 15 -9.27 7.89 0.33
N LYS A 16 -10.44 7.69 0.96
CA LYS A 16 -11.75 7.84 0.30
C LYS A 16 -11.95 9.28 -0.19
N LEU A 17 -11.62 10.26 0.65
CA LEU A 17 -11.76 11.68 0.32
C LEU A 17 -10.84 12.12 -0.82
N LEU A 18 -9.70 11.46 -0.98
CA LEU A 18 -8.73 11.74 -2.05
C LEU A 18 -8.99 10.92 -3.33
N GLY A 19 -10.10 10.17 -3.39
CA GLY A 19 -10.47 9.37 -4.56
C GLY A 19 -9.57 8.15 -4.79
N MET A 20 -8.86 7.68 -3.76
CA MET A 20 -8.04 6.46 -3.84
C MET A 20 -8.90 5.21 -3.64
N ASN A 21 -8.53 4.13 -4.33
CA ASN A 21 -9.08 2.81 -4.07
C ASN A 21 -8.61 2.30 -2.72
N ILE A 22 -9.50 1.70 -1.93
CA ILE A 22 -9.12 1.07 -0.67
C ILE A 22 -9.08 -0.43 -0.89
N GLU A 23 -7.92 -1.01 -0.57
CA GLU A 23 -7.64 -2.43 -0.70
C GLU A 23 -7.42 -2.98 0.71
N GLU A 24 -8.21 -3.97 1.10
CA GLU A 24 -8.15 -4.58 2.42
C GLU A 24 -7.39 -5.90 2.36
N ILE A 25 -6.45 -6.10 3.29
CA ILE A 25 -5.76 -7.37 3.52
C ILE A 25 -6.18 -7.95 4.85
N LYS A 26 -6.14 -9.29 4.96
CA LYS A 26 -6.58 -10.00 6.17
C LYS A 26 -5.44 -10.22 7.15
N GLU A 27 -4.23 -10.37 6.65
CA GLU A 27 -3.03 -10.59 7.45
C GLU A 27 -1.93 -9.64 6.94
N PRO A 28 -1.17 -8.95 7.83
CA PRO A 28 -0.11 -8.04 7.41
C PRO A 28 0.93 -8.66 6.47
N GLU A 29 1.19 -9.97 6.60
CA GLU A 29 2.10 -10.76 5.79
C GLU A 29 1.66 -10.87 4.31
N GLU A 30 0.38 -10.62 4.00
CA GLU A 30 -0.13 -10.62 2.63
C GLU A 30 0.29 -9.37 1.83
N ILE A 31 1.00 -8.41 2.46
CA ILE A 31 1.33 -7.12 1.86
C ILE A 31 2.11 -7.25 0.55
N ASP A 32 3.07 -8.17 0.47
CA ASP A 32 3.90 -8.38 -0.73
C ASP A 32 3.04 -8.90 -1.90
N ASN A 33 2.17 -9.87 -1.62
CA ASN A 33 1.23 -10.41 -2.61
C ASN A 33 0.28 -9.31 -3.13
N LYS A 34 -0.21 -8.45 -2.22
CA LYS A 34 -1.12 -7.36 -2.58
C LYS A 34 -0.42 -6.30 -3.42
N ILE A 35 0.83 -5.93 -3.11
CA ILE A 35 1.61 -4.98 -3.93
C ILE A 35 1.80 -5.54 -5.35
N GLU A 36 2.14 -6.82 -5.49
CA GLU A 36 2.27 -7.46 -6.80
C GLU A 36 0.96 -7.46 -7.60
N GLU A 37 -0.17 -7.77 -6.95
CA GLU A 37 -1.50 -7.74 -7.56
C GLU A 37 -1.82 -6.34 -8.10
N LEU A 38 -1.61 -5.31 -7.28
CA LEU A 38 -1.92 -3.92 -7.65
C LEU A 38 -1.02 -3.44 -8.79
N LYS A 39 0.25 -3.82 -8.80
CA LYS A 39 1.14 -3.56 -9.93
C LYS A 39 0.63 -4.21 -11.22
N LYS A 40 0.19 -5.48 -11.18
CA LYS A 40 -0.40 -6.17 -12.34
C LYS A 40 -1.66 -5.47 -12.84
N GLN A 41 -2.47 -4.93 -11.93
CA GLN A 41 -3.64 -4.11 -12.22
C GLN A 41 -3.33 -2.65 -12.63
N LYS A 42 -2.06 -2.35 -12.92
CA LYS A 42 -1.57 -1.05 -13.42
C LYS A 42 -1.80 0.12 -12.45
N TYR A 43 -1.80 -0.15 -11.14
CA TYR A 43 -1.65 0.92 -10.15
C TYR A 43 -0.23 1.50 -10.23
N THR A 44 -0.13 2.82 -10.19
CA THR A 44 1.13 3.58 -10.29
C THR A 44 1.59 4.10 -8.94
N THR A 45 0.70 4.11 -7.95
CA THR A 45 0.93 4.60 -6.60
C THR A 45 0.21 3.70 -5.61
N ILE A 46 0.93 3.18 -4.62
CA ILE A 46 0.38 2.39 -3.52
C ILE A 46 0.78 3.07 -2.22
N VAL A 47 -0.20 3.44 -1.41
CA VAL A 47 -0.01 4.05 -0.10
C VAL A 47 -0.19 2.99 0.96
N ILE A 48 0.79 2.87 1.87
CA ILE A 48 0.86 1.80 2.87
C ILE A 48 1.14 2.42 4.24
N PRO A 49 0.35 2.11 5.28
CA PRO A 49 0.68 2.43 6.66
C PRO A 49 2.02 1.82 7.09
N ASN A 50 2.78 2.53 7.92
CA ASN A 50 4.10 2.08 8.38
C ASN A 50 4.05 0.70 9.06
N GLU A 51 2.96 0.41 9.79
CA GLU A 51 2.73 -0.90 10.41
C GLU A 51 2.65 -2.05 9.41
N LEU A 52 2.11 -1.83 8.20
CA LEU A 52 2.08 -2.86 7.16
C LEU A 52 3.38 -2.91 6.36
N ALA A 53 4.01 -1.76 6.14
CA ALA A 53 5.27 -1.69 5.43
C ALA A 53 6.39 -2.49 6.13
N SER A 54 6.37 -2.61 7.46
CA SER A 54 7.35 -3.42 8.19
C SER A 54 7.29 -4.92 7.93
N PHE A 55 6.17 -5.43 7.39
CA PHE A 55 6.02 -6.85 7.04
C PHE A 55 6.52 -7.16 5.62
N SER A 56 6.83 -6.14 4.82
CA SER A 56 7.29 -6.30 3.44
C SER A 56 8.81 -6.27 3.33
N GLN A 57 9.40 -7.30 2.72
CA GLN A 57 10.79 -7.23 2.27
C GLN A 57 10.90 -6.67 0.85
N ASP A 58 9.84 -6.80 0.05
CA ASP A 58 9.83 -6.45 -1.37
C ASP A 58 9.83 -4.93 -1.62
N ILE A 59 9.26 -4.13 -0.70
CA ILE A 59 9.29 -2.66 -0.81
C ILE A 59 10.73 -2.16 -1.03
N ILE A 60 11.69 -2.67 -0.25
CA ILE A 60 13.09 -2.27 -0.36
C ILE A 60 13.85 -3.10 -1.40
N SER A 61 13.67 -4.42 -1.42
CA SER A 61 14.48 -5.30 -2.26
C SER A 61 14.07 -5.31 -3.73
N LYS A 62 12.79 -5.12 -4.05
CA LYS A 62 12.24 -5.18 -5.41
C LYS A 62 11.78 -3.83 -5.94
N TYR A 63 11.08 -3.02 -5.13
CA TYR A 63 10.37 -1.84 -5.63
C TYR A 63 11.07 -0.51 -5.42
N LYS A 64 12.13 -0.45 -4.61
CA LYS A 64 12.86 0.80 -4.28
C LYS A 64 13.27 1.64 -5.49
N TYR A 65 13.63 0.99 -6.60
CA TYR A 65 14.08 1.65 -7.83
C TYR A 65 13.16 1.36 -9.02
N ASP A 66 11.93 0.90 -8.78
CA ASP A 66 10.99 0.62 -9.84
C ASP A 66 10.44 1.93 -10.44
N PRO A 67 10.67 2.22 -11.73
CA PRO A 67 10.20 3.47 -12.34
C PRO A 67 8.69 3.48 -12.61
N THR A 68 8.02 2.33 -12.48
CA THR A 68 6.60 2.16 -12.84
C THR A 68 5.66 2.18 -11.64
N LEU A 69 6.20 2.08 -10.43
CA LEU A 69 5.43 1.94 -9.20
C LEU A 69 6.03 2.81 -8.09
N ASN A 70 5.21 3.70 -7.53
CA ASN A 70 5.57 4.48 -6.36
C ASN A 70 4.93 3.88 -5.12
N ILE A 71 5.74 3.53 -4.13
CA ILE A 71 5.24 3.08 -2.82
C ILE A 71 5.46 4.22 -1.82
N VAL A 72 4.37 4.69 -1.21
CA VAL A 72 4.38 5.78 -0.23
C VAL A 72 4.04 5.21 1.13
N ILE A 73 4.99 5.24 2.06
CA ILE A 73 4.79 4.81 3.44
C ILE A 73 4.29 5.99 4.25
N VAL A 74 3.14 5.84 4.92
CA VAL A 74 2.56 6.88 5.78
C VAL A 74 2.63 6.46 7.25
N PRO A 75 2.89 7.37 8.19
CA PRO A 75 2.89 7.03 9.60
C PRO A 75 1.51 6.53 10.03
N SER A 76 1.47 5.41 10.74
CA SER A 76 0.27 5.01 11.47
C SER A 76 0.00 6.07 12.53
N LYS A 77 -1.23 6.59 12.60
CA LYS A 77 -1.60 7.51 13.67
C LYS A 77 -1.61 6.71 14.98
N ASN A 78 -0.59 6.87 15.80
CA ASN A 78 -0.64 6.46 17.21
C ASN A 78 -1.68 7.36 17.86
N ASN A 79 -2.86 6.80 18.15
CA ASN A 79 -3.70 7.35 19.21
C ASN A 79 -3.19 6.79 20.54
#